data_AF-A0A023BDQ0-F1
#
_entry.id   AF-A0A023BDQ0-F1
#
_cell.length_a   1.000
_cell.length_b   1.000
_cell.length_c   1.000
_cell.angle_alpha   90.00
_cell.angle_beta   90.00
_cell.angle_gamma   90.00
#
_symmetry.space_group_name_H-M   'P 1'
#
loop_
_entity.id
_entity.type
_entity.pdbx_description
1 polymer ?
#
loop_
_entity_poly.entity_id
_entity_poly.type
_entity_poly.pdbx_seq_one_letter_code
_entity_poly.pdbx_strand_id
1 'polypeptide(L)'
;MLSVLHSIWKIAAGGDGYENTLSTSAAEESAQLVTTLTSDFEELTCDLRRLLTVWSSRCNATLVMKQQELASTERGLADERARLYLEFDDYKAREMRKLHEAQQRLDNTLADVTKQIESEKEAARQRIEGEREKFELERQRFMRSIRQVEGDLAEAMKRIEEENRRVRNIKLSQSRMVEFNVGGQLFQTSRSTVESQRGSLLCDLISGRHEGISMPIFIDRDPA
;
A
#
# COMPACT_ATOMS: atom_id res chain seq x y z
N MET A 1 69.23 -62.86 50.98
CA MET A 1 69.89 -63.88 50.13
C MET A 1 71.40 -64.03 50.36
N LEU A 2 72.14 -62.98 50.74
CA LEU A 2 73.59 -63.10 51.01
C LEU A 2 73.96 -63.80 52.34
N SER A 3 73.03 -63.86 53.31
CA SER A 3 73.23 -64.54 54.61
C SER A 3 73.22 -66.08 54.50
N VAL A 4 72.42 -66.63 53.58
CA VAL A 4 72.29 -68.08 53.39
C VAL A 4 73.54 -68.67 52.74
N LEU A 5 74.16 -67.94 51.81
CA LEU A 5 75.38 -68.38 51.13
C LEU A 5 76.61 -68.41 52.06
N HIS A 6 76.64 -67.57 53.09
CA HIS A 6 77.76 -67.53 54.04
C HIS A 6 77.72 -68.72 55.03
N SER A 7 76.51 -69.19 55.40
CA SER A 7 76.34 -70.38 56.24
C SER A 7 76.74 -71.66 55.51
N ILE A 8 76.60 -71.71 54.18
CA ILE A 8 76.93 -72.88 53.36
C ILE A 8 78.46 -73.04 53.19
N TRP A 9 79.21 -71.94 53.08
CA TRP A 9 80.67 -72.02 52.95
C TRP A 9 81.37 -72.50 54.23
N LYS A 10 80.81 -72.16 55.40
CA LYS A 10 81.38 -72.55 56.71
C LYS A 10 81.24 -74.03 57.04
N ILE A 11 80.31 -74.73 56.36
CA ILE A 11 80.09 -76.17 56.50
C ILE A 11 81.04 -76.97 55.58
N ALA A 12 81.62 -76.35 54.55
CA ALA A 12 82.47 -77.03 53.56
C ALA A 12 83.97 -77.13 53.91
N ALA A 13 84.47 -76.43 54.94
CA ALA A 13 85.90 -76.27 55.19
C ALA A 13 86.48 -77.03 56.42
N GLY A 14 85.68 -77.88 57.08
CA GLY A 14 86.15 -78.68 58.21
C GLY A 14 85.69 -80.12 58.09
N GLY A 15 86.52 -80.97 57.49
CA GLY A 15 86.29 -82.41 57.41
C GLY A 15 86.84 -83.14 58.62
N ASP A 16 86.11 -84.15 59.09
CA ASP A 16 86.66 -85.50 59.23
C ASP A 16 85.53 -86.54 59.37
N GLY A 17 85.60 -87.57 58.52
CA GLY A 17 85.26 -88.95 58.84
C GLY A 17 83.79 -89.37 59.00
N TYR A 18 83.35 -90.20 58.06
CA TYR A 18 82.29 -91.22 58.18
C TYR A 18 80.83 -90.75 58.23
N GLU A 19 80.21 -90.68 57.05
CA GLU A 19 78.88 -91.26 56.70
C GLU A 19 78.49 -90.68 55.34
N ASN A 20 78.76 -91.42 54.27
CA ASN A 20 78.51 -90.96 52.91
C ASN A 20 77.90 -92.12 52.11
N THR A 21 76.61 -92.37 52.32
CA THR A 21 75.73 -93.11 51.36
C THR A 21 74.23 -92.96 51.66
N LEU A 22 73.79 -92.55 52.87
CA LEU A 22 72.35 -92.32 53.15
C LEU A 22 71.88 -90.85 53.03
N SER A 23 72.77 -89.87 53.14
CA SER A 23 72.41 -88.44 53.06
C SER A 23 72.24 -87.92 51.63
N THR A 24 72.71 -88.66 50.63
CA THR A 24 72.69 -88.27 49.21
C THR A 24 71.31 -88.49 48.57
N SER A 25 70.59 -89.55 48.97
CA SER A 25 69.24 -89.87 48.47
C SER A 25 68.17 -88.85 48.91
N ALA A 26 68.21 -88.41 50.17
CA ALA A 26 67.26 -87.41 50.69
C ALA A 26 67.55 -86.00 50.14
N ALA A 27 68.82 -85.69 49.85
CA ALA A 27 69.23 -84.45 49.19
C ALA A 27 68.81 -84.45 47.70
N GLU A 28 68.91 -85.59 47.02
CA GLU A 28 68.45 -85.76 45.63
C GLU A 28 66.92 -85.67 45.51
N GLU A 29 66.15 -86.31 46.41
CA GLU A 29 64.67 -86.19 46.43
C GLU A 29 64.22 -84.76 46.74
N SER A 30 64.90 -84.09 47.68
CA SER A 30 64.61 -82.68 47.99
C SER A 30 64.93 -81.74 46.83
N ALA A 31 66.02 -82.00 46.09
CA ALA A 31 66.36 -81.24 44.88
C ALA A 31 65.37 -81.51 43.73
N GLN A 32 64.88 -82.75 43.60
CA GLN A 32 63.82 -83.10 42.64
C GLN A 32 62.49 -82.43 42.97
N LEU A 33 62.09 -82.40 44.25
CA LEU A 33 60.89 -81.67 44.70
C LEU A 33 60.97 -80.15 44.49
N VAL A 34 62.15 -79.56 44.69
CA VAL A 34 62.36 -78.12 44.42
C VAL A 34 62.32 -77.85 42.92
N THR A 35 62.86 -78.73 42.08
CA THR A 35 62.82 -78.59 40.62
C THR A 35 61.42 -78.82 40.05
N THR A 36 60.63 -79.75 40.58
CA THR A 36 59.22 -79.94 40.19
C THR A 36 58.37 -78.75 40.62
N LEU A 37 58.50 -78.29 41.88
CA LEU A 37 57.73 -77.14 42.37
C LEU A 37 58.06 -75.85 41.61
N THR A 38 59.33 -75.65 41.23
CA THR A 38 59.72 -74.50 40.39
C THR A 38 59.20 -74.63 38.96
N SER A 39 59.17 -75.83 38.39
CA SER A 39 58.53 -76.11 37.09
C SER A 39 57.02 -75.83 37.13
N ASP A 40 56.32 -76.31 38.16
CA ASP A 40 54.87 -76.12 38.33
C ASP A 40 54.51 -74.63 38.52
N PHE A 41 55.34 -73.89 39.26
CA PHE A 41 55.18 -72.44 39.41
C PHE A 41 55.41 -71.70 38.08
N GLU A 42 56.42 -72.08 37.30
CA GLU A 42 56.64 -71.52 35.97
C GLU A 42 55.47 -71.82 35.02
N GLU A 43 54.88 -73.01 35.08
CA GLU A 43 53.69 -73.36 34.30
C GLU A 43 52.47 -72.51 34.70
N LEU A 44 52.20 -72.36 36.00
CA LEU A 44 51.13 -71.51 36.51
C LEU A 44 51.31 -70.04 36.12
N THR A 45 52.54 -69.51 36.18
CA THR A 45 52.80 -68.13 35.76
C THR A 45 52.70 -67.96 34.24
N CYS A 46 53.04 -68.98 33.46
CA CYS A 46 52.82 -69.01 32.01
C CYS A 46 51.32 -69.00 31.67
N ASP A 47 50.50 -69.79 32.37
CA ASP A 47 49.05 -69.81 32.19
C ASP A 47 48.39 -68.50 32.60
N LEU A 48 48.79 -67.93 33.74
CA LEU A 48 48.33 -66.60 34.16
C LEU A 48 48.70 -65.52 33.13
N ARG A 49 49.93 -65.56 32.61
CA ARG A 49 50.37 -64.64 31.55
C ARG A 49 49.51 -64.83 30.29
N ARG A 50 49.26 -66.07 29.87
CA ARG A 50 48.42 -66.38 28.71
C ARG A 50 46.99 -65.87 28.89
N LEU A 51 46.37 -66.14 30.04
CA LEU A 51 45.02 -65.67 30.36
C LEU A 51 44.95 -64.14 30.36
N LEU A 52 45.92 -63.47 30.98
CA LEU A 52 45.99 -62.01 31.00
C LEU A 52 46.18 -61.44 29.59
N THR A 53 47.05 -62.03 28.77
CA THR A 53 47.26 -61.61 27.37
C THR A 53 45.98 -61.79 26.54
N VAL A 54 45.30 -62.93 26.67
CA VAL A 54 44.04 -63.18 25.95
C VAL A 54 42.95 -62.22 26.39
N TRP A 55 42.81 -62.00 27.71
CA TRP A 55 41.83 -61.05 28.24
C TRP A 55 42.13 -59.61 27.80
N SER A 56 43.38 -59.16 27.91
CA SER A 56 43.82 -57.84 27.43
C SER A 56 43.59 -57.67 25.94
N SER A 57 43.93 -58.68 25.12
CA SER A 57 43.68 -58.67 23.68
C SER A 57 42.19 -58.57 23.35
N ARG A 58 41.32 -59.27 24.10
CA ARG A 58 39.87 -59.21 23.90
C ARG A 58 39.29 -57.85 24.31
N CYS A 59 39.75 -57.29 25.43
CA CYS A 59 39.37 -55.95 25.86
C CYS A 59 39.79 -54.90 24.83
N ASN A 60 41.03 -54.97 24.34
CA ASN A 60 41.54 -54.08 23.28
C ASN A 60 40.74 -54.24 21.99
N ALA A 61 40.44 -55.46 21.55
CA ALA A 61 39.61 -55.68 20.37
C ALA A 61 38.22 -55.05 20.52
N THR A 62 37.60 -55.19 21.70
CA THR A 62 36.29 -54.59 21.99
C THR A 62 36.36 -53.06 21.96
N LEU A 63 37.40 -52.47 22.56
CA LEU A 63 37.62 -51.02 22.56
C LEU A 63 37.80 -50.49 21.13
N VAL A 64 38.60 -51.17 20.31
CA VAL A 64 38.81 -50.78 18.91
C VAL A 64 37.50 -50.84 18.12
N MET A 65 36.71 -51.91 18.30
CA MET A 65 35.38 -51.99 17.66
C MET A 65 34.47 -50.85 18.09
N LYS A 66 34.42 -50.52 19.38
CA LYS A 66 33.62 -49.38 19.88
C LYS A 66 34.11 -48.03 19.39
N GLN A 67 35.43 -47.84 19.28
CA GLN A 67 35.99 -46.64 18.67
C GLN A 67 35.61 -46.52 17.18
N GLN A 68 35.64 -47.63 16.43
CA GLN A 68 35.22 -47.64 15.03
C GLN A 68 33.72 -47.40 14.86
N GLU A 69 32.88 -47.99 15.71
CA GLU A 69 31.44 -47.72 15.76
C GLU A 69 31.16 -46.24 16.05
N LEU A 70 31.81 -45.65 17.07
CA LEU A 70 31.66 -44.23 17.37
C LEU A 70 32.08 -43.37 16.17
N ALA A 71 33.23 -43.65 15.57
CA ALA A 71 33.72 -42.91 14.41
C ALA A 71 32.83 -43.06 13.16
N SER A 72 32.10 -44.17 12.99
CA SER A 72 31.11 -44.31 11.92
C SER A 72 29.83 -43.53 12.23
N THR A 73 29.36 -43.56 13.47
CA THR A 73 28.18 -42.79 13.91
C THR A 73 28.43 -41.28 13.86
N GLU A 74 29.61 -40.80 14.27
CA GLU A 74 29.97 -39.38 14.18
C GLU A 74 29.97 -38.89 12.73
N ARG A 75 30.49 -39.70 11.80
CA ARG A 75 30.43 -39.40 10.37
C ARG A 75 29.00 -39.38 9.84
N GLY A 76 28.19 -40.37 10.19
CA GLY A 76 26.78 -40.41 9.81
C GLY A 76 26.00 -39.19 10.29
N LEU A 77 26.20 -38.78 11.55
CA LEU A 77 25.57 -37.58 12.11
C LEU A 77 26.07 -36.30 11.44
N ALA A 78 27.36 -36.24 11.07
CA ALA A 78 27.90 -35.09 10.34
C ALA A 78 27.29 -34.96 8.94
N ASP A 79 27.14 -36.08 8.23
CA ASP A 79 26.53 -36.13 6.90
C ASP A 79 25.03 -35.76 6.95
N GLU A 80 24.29 -36.29 7.94
CA GLU A 80 22.89 -35.93 8.16
C GLU A 80 22.72 -34.46 8.51
N ARG A 81 23.59 -33.92 9.38
CA ARG A 81 23.59 -32.50 9.72
C ARG A 81 23.85 -31.64 8.48
N ALA A 82 24.83 -32.00 7.66
CA ALA A 82 25.12 -31.28 6.41
C ALA A 82 23.93 -31.33 5.44
N ARG A 83 23.30 -32.50 5.29
CA ARG A 83 22.10 -32.69 4.47
C ARG A 83 20.95 -31.81 4.94
N LEU A 84 20.66 -31.79 6.25
CA LEU A 84 19.57 -31.00 6.81
C LEU A 84 19.80 -29.49 6.62
N TYR A 85 21.03 -29.01 6.74
CA TYR A 85 21.33 -27.60 6.45
C TYR A 85 21.06 -27.25 4.99
N LEU A 86 21.47 -28.12 4.06
CA LEU A 86 21.24 -27.90 2.63
C LEU A 86 19.74 -27.91 2.29
N GLU A 87 18.98 -28.88 2.83
CA GLU A 87 17.53 -28.92 2.67
C GLU A 87 16.84 -27.67 3.26
N PHE A 88 17.33 -27.17 4.39
CA PHE A 88 16.81 -25.96 5.02
C PHE A 88 17.12 -24.69 4.22
N ASP A 89 18.31 -24.57 3.66
CA ASP A 89 18.68 -23.45 2.80
C ASP A 89 17.87 -23.47 1.49
N ASP A 90 17.66 -24.64 0.90
CA ASP A 90 16.78 -24.82 -0.27
C ASP A 90 15.32 -24.49 0.05
N TYR A 91 14.85 -24.87 1.23
CA TYR A 91 13.52 -24.51 1.71
C TYR A 91 13.39 -22.99 1.85
N LYS A 92 14.33 -22.33 2.53
CA LYS A 92 14.37 -20.88 2.66
C LYS A 92 14.41 -20.18 1.31
N ALA A 93 15.25 -20.65 0.39
CA ALA A 93 15.34 -20.07 -0.95
C ALA A 93 14.02 -20.20 -1.72
N ARG A 94 13.31 -21.33 -1.60
CA ARG A 94 11.98 -21.51 -2.20
C ARG A 94 10.94 -20.58 -1.60
N GLU A 95 10.89 -20.48 -0.27
CA GLU A 95 9.94 -19.58 0.40
C GLU A 95 10.22 -18.11 0.08
N MET A 96 11.49 -17.70 0.04
CA MET A 96 11.87 -16.35 -0.37
C MET A 96 11.45 -16.04 -1.81
N ARG A 97 11.59 -16.99 -2.75
CA ARG A 97 11.09 -16.83 -4.12
C ARG A 97 9.57 -16.66 -4.16
N LYS A 98 8.81 -17.49 -3.43
CA LYS A 98 7.35 -17.36 -3.35
C LYS A 98 6.92 -16.00 -2.81
N LEU A 99 7.60 -15.51 -1.77
CA LEU A 99 7.30 -14.21 -1.19
C LEU A 99 7.60 -13.08 -2.17
N HIS A 100 8.73 -13.15 -2.89
CA HIS A 100 9.08 -12.18 -3.93
C HIS A 100 8.06 -12.19 -5.09
N GLU A 101 7.66 -13.36 -5.58
CA GLU A 101 6.63 -13.50 -6.61
C GLU A 101 5.27 -12.95 -6.14
N ALA A 102 4.88 -13.21 -4.89
CA ALA A 102 3.65 -12.66 -4.32
C ALA A 102 3.70 -11.13 -4.22
N GLN A 103 4.84 -10.58 -3.76
CA GLN A 103 5.05 -9.14 -3.71
C GLN A 103 4.97 -8.52 -5.11
N GLN A 104 5.64 -9.11 -6.09
CA GLN A 104 5.61 -8.62 -7.47
C GLN A 104 4.19 -8.66 -8.08
N ARG A 105 3.41 -9.70 -7.77
CA ARG A 105 2.00 -9.76 -8.20
C ARG A 105 1.18 -8.63 -7.58
N LEU A 106 1.38 -8.35 -6.29
CA LEU A 106 0.71 -7.25 -5.61
C LEU A 106 1.11 -5.91 -6.24
N ASP A 107 2.40 -5.68 -6.47
CA ASP A 107 2.91 -4.46 -7.08
C ASP A 107 2.30 -4.25 -8.48
N ASN A 108 2.21 -5.31 -9.29
CA ASN A 108 1.55 -5.25 -10.60
C ASN A 108 0.05 -4.92 -10.48
N THR A 109 -0.67 -5.58 -9.56
CA THR A 109 -2.10 -5.29 -9.37
C THR A 109 -2.35 -3.86 -8.88
N LEU A 110 -1.47 -3.34 -8.01
CA LEU A 110 -1.53 -1.96 -7.56
C LEU A 110 -1.28 -1.00 -8.72
N ALA A 111 -0.29 -1.28 -9.57
CA ALA A 111 0.00 -0.47 -10.75
C ALA A 111 -1.16 -0.46 -11.77
N ASP A 112 -1.84 -1.59 -11.95
CA ASP A 112 -3.01 -1.67 -12.81
C ASP A 112 -4.18 -0.85 -12.25
N VAL A 113 -4.44 -0.95 -10.93
CA VAL A 113 -5.50 -0.18 -10.26
C VAL A 113 -5.21 1.31 -10.31
N THR A 114 -3.96 1.76 -10.08
CA THR A 114 -3.62 3.18 -10.16
C THR A 114 -3.80 3.71 -11.58
N LYS A 115 -3.35 2.96 -12.59
CA LYS A 115 -3.54 3.31 -13.99
C LYS A 115 -5.03 3.39 -14.36
N GLN A 116 -5.85 2.47 -13.87
CA GLN A 116 -7.29 2.51 -14.08
C GLN A 116 -7.90 3.78 -13.46
N ILE A 117 -7.57 4.09 -12.20
CA ILE A 117 -8.06 5.30 -11.51
C ILE A 117 -7.66 6.57 -12.27
N GLU A 118 -6.43 6.63 -12.79
CA GLU A 118 -5.96 7.77 -13.60
C GLU A 118 -6.78 7.91 -14.88
N SER A 119 -6.99 6.80 -15.62
CA SER A 119 -7.79 6.80 -16.84
C SER A 119 -9.25 7.21 -16.60
N GLU A 120 -9.87 6.75 -15.49
CA GLU A 120 -11.23 7.12 -15.11
C GLU A 120 -11.32 8.59 -14.70
N LYS A 121 -10.32 9.10 -13.98
CA LYS A 121 -10.23 10.53 -13.63
C LYS A 121 -10.11 11.41 -14.86
N GLU A 122 -9.29 11.03 -15.83
CA GLU A 122 -9.13 11.77 -17.08
C GLU A 122 -10.40 11.75 -17.92
N ALA A 123 -11.04 10.58 -18.07
CA ALA A 123 -12.31 10.47 -18.76
C ALA A 123 -13.41 11.30 -18.09
N ALA A 124 -13.47 11.32 -16.76
CA ALA A 124 -14.40 12.16 -16.01
C ALA A 124 -14.13 13.65 -16.23
N ARG A 125 -12.86 14.09 -16.22
CA ARG A 125 -12.48 15.47 -16.53
C ARG A 125 -12.92 15.87 -17.94
N GLN A 126 -12.69 15.01 -18.93
CA GLN A 126 -13.09 15.27 -20.31
C GLN A 126 -14.61 15.36 -20.48
N ARG A 127 -15.38 14.52 -19.77
CA ARG A 127 -16.85 14.59 -19.77
C ARG A 127 -17.34 15.91 -19.17
N ILE A 128 -16.82 16.31 -18.01
CA ILE A 128 -17.18 17.56 -17.35
C ILE A 128 -16.83 18.75 -18.24
N GLU A 129 -15.65 18.75 -18.87
CA GLU A 129 -15.25 19.84 -19.76
C GLU A 129 -16.14 19.91 -21.01
N GLY A 130 -16.44 18.77 -21.63
CA GLY A 130 -17.34 18.74 -22.78
C GLY A 130 -18.78 19.18 -22.45
N GLU A 131 -19.28 18.88 -21.24
CA GLU A 131 -20.57 19.39 -20.77
C GLU A 131 -20.53 20.90 -20.49
N ARG A 132 -19.44 21.40 -19.90
CA ARG A 132 -19.22 22.84 -19.69
C ARG A 132 -19.19 23.61 -21.00
N GLU A 133 -18.48 23.11 -22.01
CA GLU A 133 -18.42 23.74 -23.33
C GLU A 133 -19.79 23.79 -24.00
N LYS A 134 -20.57 22.70 -23.92
CA LYS A 134 -21.95 22.66 -24.45
C LYS A 134 -22.84 23.66 -23.73
N PHE A 135 -22.79 23.70 -22.41
CA PHE A 135 -23.57 24.64 -21.60
C PHE A 135 -23.19 26.09 -21.92
N GLU A 136 -21.90 26.37 -22.10
CA GLU A 136 -21.41 27.70 -22.47
C GLU A 136 -21.88 28.11 -23.87
N LEU A 137 -21.88 27.18 -24.83
CA LEU A 137 -22.40 27.41 -26.17
C LEU A 137 -23.91 27.68 -26.16
N GLU A 138 -24.67 26.91 -25.39
CA GLU A 138 -26.11 27.12 -25.20
C GLU A 138 -26.40 28.47 -24.54
N ARG A 139 -25.66 28.81 -23.48
CA ARG A 139 -25.72 30.13 -22.83
C ARG A 139 -25.48 31.25 -23.83
N GLN A 140 -24.46 31.14 -24.68
CA GLN A 140 -24.17 32.14 -25.72
C GLN A 140 -25.26 32.22 -26.80
N ARG A 141 -25.88 31.10 -27.19
CA ARG A 141 -27.01 31.10 -28.11
C ARG A 141 -28.23 31.78 -27.50
N PHE A 142 -28.55 31.43 -26.25
CA PHE A 142 -29.66 32.03 -25.52
C PHE A 142 -29.47 33.54 -25.33
N MET A 143 -28.29 33.98 -24.91
CA MET A 143 -27.95 35.41 -24.79
C MET A 143 -28.08 36.16 -26.12
N ARG A 144 -27.70 35.55 -27.24
CA ARG A 144 -27.91 36.15 -28.57
C ARG A 144 -29.39 36.26 -28.91
N SER A 145 -30.19 35.24 -28.60
CA SER A 145 -31.63 35.28 -28.81
C SER A 145 -32.31 36.35 -27.96
N ILE A 146 -31.91 36.52 -26.69
CA ILE A 146 -32.41 37.60 -25.83
C ILE A 146 -32.13 38.95 -26.46
N ARG A 147 -30.88 39.20 -26.88
CA ARG A 147 -30.51 40.48 -27.50
C ARG A 147 -31.31 40.77 -28.76
N GLN A 148 -31.63 39.75 -29.55
CA GLN A 148 -32.49 39.90 -30.73
C GLN A 148 -33.91 40.31 -30.32
N VAL A 149 -34.52 39.60 -29.36
CA VAL A 149 -35.86 39.92 -28.86
C VAL A 149 -35.92 41.33 -28.24
N GLU A 150 -34.90 41.73 -27.48
CA GLU A 150 -34.80 43.08 -26.92
C GLU A 150 -34.71 44.14 -28.03
N GLY A 151 -33.94 43.88 -29.08
CA GLY A 151 -33.85 44.76 -30.25
C GLY A 151 -35.17 44.88 -31.00
N ASP A 152 -35.83 43.76 -31.28
CA ASP A 152 -37.13 43.70 -31.95
C ASP A 152 -38.22 44.40 -31.11
N LEU A 153 -38.21 44.19 -29.79
CA LEU A 153 -39.12 44.86 -28.85
C LEU A 153 -38.89 46.37 -28.85
N ALA A 154 -37.64 46.83 -28.81
CA ALA A 154 -37.33 48.26 -28.87
C ALA A 154 -37.79 48.90 -30.18
N GLU A 155 -37.62 48.20 -31.31
CA GLU A 155 -38.12 48.67 -32.61
C GLU A 155 -39.65 48.69 -32.65
N ALA A 156 -40.31 47.65 -32.14
CA ALA A 156 -41.77 47.59 -32.05
C ALA A 156 -42.34 48.72 -31.18
N MET A 157 -41.71 48.99 -30.02
CA MET A 157 -42.08 50.12 -29.15
C MET A 157 -41.97 51.45 -29.90
N LYS A 158 -40.88 51.67 -30.64
CA LYS A 158 -40.69 52.89 -31.43
C LYS A 158 -41.77 53.03 -32.52
N ARG A 159 -42.10 51.95 -33.23
CA ARG A 159 -43.18 51.94 -34.24
C ARG A 159 -44.53 52.28 -33.62
N ILE A 160 -44.86 51.69 -32.47
CA ILE A 160 -46.10 51.98 -31.73
C ILE A 160 -46.14 53.44 -31.29
N GLU A 161 -45.03 53.98 -30.81
CA GLU A 161 -44.97 55.39 -30.38
C GLU A 161 -45.16 56.36 -31.55
N GLU A 162 -44.55 56.07 -32.71
CA GLU A 162 -44.76 56.83 -33.95
C GLU A 162 -46.22 56.76 -34.42
N GLU A 163 -46.83 55.59 -34.36
CA GLU A 163 -48.23 55.40 -34.76
C GLU A 163 -49.20 56.07 -33.77
N ASN A 164 -48.96 55.95 -32.46
CA ASN A 164 -49.70 56.69 -31.44
C ASN A 164 -49.57 58.20 -31.63
N ARG A 165 -48.39 58.71 -32.04
CA ARG A 165 -48.21 60.12 -32.40
C ARG A 165 -49.06 60.49 -33.63
N ARG A 166 -49.10 59.66 -34.66
CA ARG A 166 -49.96 59.88 -35.85
C ARG A 166 -51.44 59.86 -35.50
N VAL A 167 -51.91 58.87 -34.74
CA VAL A 167 -53.31 58.76 -34.31
C VAL A 167 -53.70 59.94 -33.42
N ARG A 168 -52.84 60.35 -32.49
CA ARG A 168 -53.05 61.58 -31.70
C ARG A 168 -53.25 62.79 -32.63
N ASN A 169 -52.35 62.99 -33.59
CA ASN A 169 -52.46 64.09 -34.56
C ASN A 169 -53.78 64.02 -35.36
N ILE A 170 -54.18 62.85 -35.86
CA ILE A 170 -55.43 62.69 -36.62
C ILE A 170 -56.65 62.96 -35.74
N LYS A 171 -56.71 62.40 -34.52
CA LYS A 171 -57.82 62.62 -33.57
C LYS A 171 -57.99 64.11 -33.25
N LEU A 172 -56.87 64.83 -33.08
CA LEU A 172 -56.88 66.27 -32.90
C LEU A 172 -57.41 66.98 -34.15
N SER A 173 -56.92 66.63 -35.34
CA SER A 173 -57.38 67.23 -36.60
C SER A 173 -58.85 66.96 -36.93
N GLN A 174 -59.43 65.84 -36.48
CA GLN A 174 -60.85 65.52 -36.69
C GLN A 174 -61.80 66.23 -35.71
N SER A 175 -61.32 66.66 -34.54
CA SER A 175 -62.11 67.44 -33.60
C SER A 175 -62.28 68.89 -34.11
N ARG A 176 -63.34 69.12 -34.89
CA ARG A 176 -63.63 70.42 -35.53
C ARG A 176 -64.13 71.49 -34.54
N MET A 177 -64.76 71.05 -33.45
CA MET A 177 -65.30 71.90 -32.39
C MET A 177 -64.58 71.58 -31.08
N VAL A 178 -64.14 72.63 -30.38
CA VAL A 178 -63.43 72.53 -29.11
C VAL A 178 -64.30 73.19 -28.03
N GLU A 179 -64.44 72.51 -26.90
CA GLU A 179 -65.14 73.00 -25.73
C GLU A 179 -64.14 73.41 -24.64
N PHE A 180 -64.31 74.62 -24.12
CA PHE A 180 -63.54 75.20 -23.04
C PHE A 180 -64.46 75.44 -21.85
N ASN A 181 -64.05 75.01 -20.66
CA ASN A 181 -64.70 75.37 -19.41
C ASN A 181 -63.85 76.47 -18.75
N VAL A 182 -64.32 77.72 -18.80
CA VAL A 182 -63.63 78.89 -18.24
C VAL A 182 -64.36 79.30 -16.95
N GLY A 183 -63.72 79.10 -15.80
CA GLY A 183 -64.29 79.51 -14.50
C GLY A 183 -65.65 78.88 -14.17
N GLY A 184 -65.98 77.73 -14.77
CA GLY A 184 -67.27 77.05 -14.62
C GLY A 184 -68.26 77.25 -15.78
N GLN A 185 -67.98 78.16 -16.73
CA GLN A 185 -68.82 78.40 -17.91
C GLN A 185 -68.28 77.65 -19.13
N LEU A 186 -69.18 76.93 -19.83
CA LEU A 186 -68.84 76.17 -21.03
C LEU A 186 -68.94 77.04 -22.28
N PHE A 187 -67.83 77.15 -23.02
CA PHE A 187 -67.72 77.83 -24.30
C PHE A 187 -67.38 76.82 -25.39
N GLN A 188 -68.12 76.83 -26.49
CA GLN A 188 -67.85 76.00 -27.64
C GLN A 188 -67.40 76.88 -28.81
N THR A 189 -66.28 76.54 -29.43
CA THR A 189 -65.75 77.30 -30.57
C THR A 189 -65.14 76.37 -31.61
N SER A 190 -64.97 76.89 -32.83
CA SER A 190 -64.33 76.13 -33.90
C SER A 190 -62.82 76.10 -33.70
N ARG A 191 -62.20 74.97 -34.03
CA ARG A 191 -60.76 74.80 -33.95
C ARG A 191 -60.00 75.86 -34.77
N SER A 192 -60.49 76.19 -35.97
CA SER A 192 -59.92 77.23 -36.83
C SER A 192 -59.90 78.62 -36.19
N THR A 193 -60.87 78.92 -35.31
CA THR A 193 -60.90 80.20 -34.59
C THR A 193 -59.75 80.28 -33.60
N VAL A 194 -59.44 79.19 -32.90
CA VAL A 194 -58.37 79.14 -31.89
C VAL A 194 -56.99 79.05 -32.55
N GLU A 195 -56.86 78.32 -33.66
CA GLU A 195 -55.60 78.21 -34.43
C GLU A 195 -55.27 79.46 -35.26
N SER A 196 -56.20 80.41 -35.38
CA SER A 196 -55.97 81.68 -36.09
C SER A 196 -54.79 82.47 -35.51
N GLN A 197 -54.53 82.33 -34.21
CA GLN A 197 -53.41 82.94 -33.50
C GLN A 197 -52.34 81.87 -33.19
N ARG A 198 -51.47 81.62 -34.17
CA ARG A 198 -50.33 80.71 -34.01
C ARG A 198 -49.38 81.21 -32.92
N GLY A 199 -49.01 80.33 -31.98
CA GLY A 199 -48.14 80.66 -30.85
C GLY A 199 -48.86 81.21 -29.61
N SER A 200 -50.19 81.26 -29.61
CA SER A 200 -50.97 81.54 -28.40
C SER A 200 -51.05 80.31 -27.49
N LEU A 201 -51.23 80.52 -26.18
CA LEU A 201 -51.41 79.44 -25.20
C LEU A 201 -52.57 78.51 -25.58
N LEU A 202 -53.69 79.07 -26.06
CA LEU A 202 -54.85 78.28 -26.47
C LEU A 202 -54.54 77.43 -27.70
N CYS A 203 -53.80 77.97 -28.66
CA CYS A 203 -53.32 77.22 -29.83
C CYS A 203 -52.40 76.07 -29.42
N ASP A 204 -51.50 76.28 -28.45
CA ASP A 204 -50.61 75.23 -27.95
C ASP A 204 -51.36 74.16 -27.15
N LEU A 205 -52.36 74.54 -26.36
CA LEU A 205 -53.22 73.61 -25.60
C LEU A 205 -54.01 72.66 -26.53
N ILE A 206 -54.57 73.17 -27.63
CA ILE A 206 -55.31 72.34 -28.61
C ILE A 206 -54.42 71.64 -29.65
N SER A 207 -53.12 71.95 -29.67
CA SER A 207 -52.15 71.35 -30.59
C SER A 207 -51.83 69.89 -30.24
N GLY A 208 -52.23 69.44 -29.04
CA GLY A 208 -52.00 68.07 -28.54
C GLY A 208 -50.56 67.76 -28.16
N ARG A 209 -49.71 68.79 -28.01
CA ARG A 209 -48.36 68.65 -27.43
C ARG A 209 -48.39 68.37 -25.93
N HIS A 210 -49.49 68.68 -25.25
CA HIS A 210 -49.68 68.47 -23.82
C HIS A 210 -50.46 67.18 -23.57
N GLU A 211 -49.88 66.28 -22.77
CA GLU A 211 -50.51 65.01 -22.38
C GLU A 211 -51.52 65.24 -21.23
N GLY A 212 -52.63 64.49 -21.23
CA GLY A 212 -53.60 64.50 -20.13
C GLY A 212 -54.72 65.56 -20.21
N ILE A 213 -54.83 66.30 -21.31
CA ILE A 213 -55.95 67.23 -21.51
C ILE A 213 -57.23 66.44 -21.82
N SER A 214 -58.18 66.43 -20.88
CA SER A 214 -59.54 65.96 -21.11
C SER A 214 -60.39 67.08 -21.72
N MET A 215 -61.31 66.70 -22.61
CA MET A 215 -62.36 67.62 -23.07
C MET A 215 -63.54 67.56 -22.09
N PRO A 216 -64.16 68.69 -21.70
CA PRO A 216 -63.83 70.08 -22.08
C PRO A 216 -62.56 70.61 -21.37
N ILE A 217 -61.80 71.47 -22.05
CA ILE A 217 -60.53 72.03 -21.55
C ILE A 217 -60.82 73.03 -20.43
N PHE A 218 -60.34 72.75 -19.21
CA PHE A 218 -60.55 73.64 -18.08
C PHE A 218 -59.53 74.79 -18.04
N ILE A 219 -60.02 76.01 -17.87
CA ILE A 219 -59.24 77.24 -17.72
C ILE A 219 -59.72 77.94 -16.45
N ASP A 220 -58.84 78.03 -15.46
CA ASP A 220 -59.12 78.71 -14.19
C ASP A 220 -58.94 80.23 -14.36
N ARG A 221 -59.87 80.86 -15.09
CA ARG A 221 -59.93 82.29 -15.35
C ARG A 221 -61.37 82.80 -15.26
N ASP A 222 -61.49 84.11 -15.06
CA ASP A 222 -62.79 84.78 -15.07
C ASP A 222 -63.43 84.64 -16.47
N PRO A 223 -64.68 84.17 -16.58
CA PRO A 223 -65.40 84.12 -17.85
C PRO A 223 -65.85 85.50 -18.36
N ALA A 224 -65.72 86.57 -17.57
CA ALA A 224 -66.19 87.93 -17.87
C ALA A 224 -65.08 88.92 -18.25
#